data_AF-A0A1V5IJ75-F1
#
_entry.id   AF-A0A1V5IJ75-F1
#
_cell.length_a   1.000
_cell.length_b   1.000
_cell.length_c   1.000
_cell.angle_alpha   90.00
_cell.angle_beta   90.00
_cell.angle_gamma   90.00
#
_symmetry.space_group_name_H-M   'P 1'
#
loop_
_entity.id
_entity.type
_entity.pdbx_description
1 polymer ?
#
loop_
_entity_poly.entity_id
_entity_poly.type
_entity_poly.pdbx_seq_one_letter_code
_entity_poly.pdbx_strand_id
1 'polypeptide(L)'
;MLISPLLGPIYALAIYVAIGDVKTTMRCVEILGLMVIMLVFIAAVASFALSFVIDLTLTPEIMSRMDPNAVFILMAVLLGFATMIALSEGIPEGIAGVAIAAALLPPAVVTGISLALFPEGAVKAIVLTLQNVIGLIAGSIIGVIFLHIGPRDIFAQIQSRQVIIRVVWFLVILILFLVIISFLL
;
A
#
# COMPACT_ATOMS: atom_id res chain seq x y z
N MET A 1 3.81 16.02 12.61
CA MET A 1 4.09 14.94 11.64
C MET A 1 3.65 13.58 12.23
N LEU A 2 2.36 13.44 12.58
CA LEU A 2 1.85 12.29 13.35
C LEU A 2 1.15 11.22 12.49
N ILE A 3 0.97 11.48 11.19
CA ILE A 3 0.01 10.74 10.33
C ILE A 3 0.70 9.85 9.29
N SER A 4 1.99 10.03 9.00
CA SER A 4 2.60 9.50 7.78
C SER A 4 3.83 8.58 7.88
N PRO A 5 4.00 7.70 8.90
CA PRO A 5 5.09 6.72 8.88
C PRO A 5 5.12 5.86 7.61
N LEU A 6 3.95 5.62 7.01
CA LEU A 6 3.77 4.73 5.85
C LEU A 6 4.03 5.42 4.50
N LEU A 7 3.89 6.74 4.40
CA LEU A 7 4.15 7.49 3.15
C LEU A 7 5.63 7.46 2.80
N GLY A 8 6.51 7.59 3.80
CA GLY A 8 7.96 7.61 3.60
C GLY A 8 8.47 6.39 2.83
N PRO A 9 8.21 5.15 3.30
CA PRO A 9 8.62 3.95 2.59
C PRO A 9 8.01 3.78 1.20
N ILE A 10 6.73 4.13 1.00
CA ILE A 10 6.06 4.03 -0.32
C ILE A 10 6.68 4.99 -1.33
N TYR A 11 6.86 6.25 -0.93
CA TYR A 11 7.48 7.29 -1.74
C TYR A 11 8.94 6.97 -2.06
N ALA A 12 9.72 6.61 -1.03
CA ALA A 12 11.12 6.24 -1.18
C ALA A 12 11.28 5.06 -2.16
N LEU A 13 10.42 4.03 -2.02
CA LEU A 13 10.41 2.89 -2.94
C LEU A 13 10.20 3.34 -4.39
N ALA A 14 9.23 4.22 -4.66
CA ALA A 14 8.98 4.70 -6.02
C ALA A 14 10.19 5.46 -6.62
N ILE A 15 10.87 6.28 -5.81
CA ILE A 15 12.08 6.99 -6.26
C ILE A 15 13.25 6.03 -6.50
N TYR A 16 13.52 5.11 -5.56
CA TYR A 16 14.65 4.19 -5.71
C TYR A 16 14.47 3.23 -6.89
N VAL A 17 13.23 2.85 -7.20
CA VAL A 17 12.89 2.13 -8.43
C VAL A 17 13.26 2.97 -9.66
N ALA A 18 13.00 4.27 -9.66
CA ALA A 18 13.26 5.15 -10.79
C ALA A 18 14.74 5.49 -10.99
N ILE A 19 15.51 5.53 -9.89
CA ILE A 19 16.97 5.68 -9.93
C ILE A 19 17.65 4.33 -10.26
N GLY A 20 16.94 3.21 -10.11
CA GLY A 20 17.45 1.87 -10.39
C GLY A 20 18.22 1.24 -9.23
N ASP A 21 18.12 1.79 -8.02
CA ASP A 21 18.75 1.21 -6.82
C ASP A 21 17.89 0.08 -6.26
N VAL A 22 18.16 -1.13 -6.76
CA VAL A 22 17.45 -2.35 -6.35
C VAL A 22 17.67 -2.68 -4.87
N LYS A 23 18.86 -2.39 -4.32
CA LYS A 23 19.19 -2.74 -2.93
C LYS A 23 18.36 -1.91 -1.96
N THR A 24 18.29 -0.61 -2.20
CA THR A 24 17.49 0.29 -1.34
C THR A 24 15.99 0.10 -1.59
N THR A 25 15.58 -0.19 -2.84
CA THR A 25 14.20 -0.58 -3.16
C THR A 25 13.74 -1.77 -2.30
N MET A 26 14.53 -2.85 -2.22
CA MET A 26 14.19 -4.01 -1.40
C MET A 26 14.12 -3.68 0.09
N ARG A 27 15.03 -2.83 0.58
CA ARG A 27 14.96 -2.35 1.97
C ARG A 27 13.68 -1.56 2.26
N CYS A 28 13.19 -0.76 1.32
CA CYS A 28 11.91 -0.06 1.46
C CYS A 28 10.73 -1.05 1.48
N VAL A 29 10.76 -2.10 0.66
CA VAL A 29 9.75 -3.18 0.70
C VAL A 29 9.73 -3.86 2.07
N GLU A 30 10.90 -4.19 2.61
CA GLU A 30 11.02 -4.82 3.93
C GLU A 30 10.46 -3.93 5.05
N ILE A 31 10.81 -2.64 5.05
CA ILE A 31 10.31 -1.68 6.04
C ILE A 31 8.80 -1.53 5.93
N LEU A 32 8.27 -1.38 4.72
CA LEU A 32 6.83 -1.26 4.48
C LEU A 32 6.09 -2.52 4.93
N GLY A 33 6.60 -3.70 4.57
CA GLY A 33 6.05 -4.99 4.98
C GLY A 33 6.04 -5.14 6.50
N LEU A 34 7.15 -4.80 7.17
CA LEU A 34 7.26 -4.85 8.62
C LEU A 34 6.26 -3.89 9.30
N MET A 35 6.09 -2.68 8.78
CA MET A 35 5.09 -1.73 9.29
C MET A 35 3.65 -2.24 9.15
N VAL A 36 3.29 -2.79 7.99
CA VAL A 36 1.95 -3.35 7.76
C VAL A 36 1.73 -4.57 8.65
N ILE A 37 2.71 -5.48 8.75
CA ILE A 37 2.63 -6.66 9.63
C ILE A 37 2.49 -6.25 11.08
N MET A 38 3.30 -5.29 11.57
CA MET A 38 3.16 -4.78 12.94
C MET A 38 1.79 -4.17 13.18
N LEU A 39 1.27 -3.39 12.24
CA LEU A 39 -0.05 -2.78 12.35
C LEU A 39 -1.16 -3.85 12.47
N VAL A 40 -1.13 -4.85 11.59
CA VAL A 40 -2.06 -5.99 11.61
C VAL A 40 -1.91 -6.79 12.91
N PHE A 41 -0.69 -7.05 13.35
CA PHE A 41 -0.41 -7.79 14.58
C PHE A 41 -0.91 -7.07 15.82
N ILE A 42 -0.64 -5.76 15.94
CA ILE A 42 -1.13 -4.93 17.04
C ILE A 42 -2.66 -4.92 17.06
N ALA A 43 -3.29 -4.74 15.89
CA ALA A 43 -4.74 -4.76 15.78
C ALA A 43 -5.34 -6.13 16.17
N ALA A 44 -4.71 -7.23 15.77
CA ALA A 44 -5.13 -8.58 16.13
C ALA A 44 -5.01 -8.84 17.63
N VAL A 45 -3.85 -8.55 18.23
CA VAL A 45 -3.61 -8.74 19.68
C VAL A 45 -4.55 -7.87 20.51
N ALA A 46 -4.73 -6.60 20.12
CA ALA A 46 -5.64 -5.70 20.81
C ALA A 46 -7.10 -6.20 20.73
N SER A 47 -7.54 -6.63 19.55
CA SER A 47 -8.91 -7.15 19.36
C SER A 47 -9.15 -8.44 20.13
N PHE A 48 -8.17 -9.35 20.12
CA PHE A 48 -8.23 -10.59 20.88
C PHE A 48 -8.30 -10.32 22.39
N ALA A 49 -7.45 -9.43 22.91
CA ALA A 49 -7.48 -9.05 24.33
C ALA A 49 -8.81 -8.39 24.71
N LEU A 50 -9.36 -7.53 23.86
CA LEU A 50 -10.60 -6.81 24.12
C LEU A 50 -11.83 -7.74 24.07
N SER A 51 -11.77 -8.81 23.28
CA SER A 51 -12.83 -9.82 23.19
C SER A 51 -13.10 -10.56 24.50
N PHE A 52 -12.15 -10.57 25.44
CA PHE A 52 -12.37 -11.15 26.77
C PHE A 52 -13.13 -10.21 27.71
N VAL A 53 -13.22 -8.92 27.37
CA VAL A 53 -13.82 -7.87 28.20
C VAL A 53 -15.15 -7.38 27.61
N ILE A 54 -15.28 -7.39 26.29
CA ILE A 54 -16.42 -6.84 25.55
C ILE A 54 -16.79 -7.80 24.41
N ASP A 55 -18.09 -8.00 24.16
CA ASP A 55 -18.55 -8.71 22.96
C ASP A 55 -18.30 -7.83 21.73
N LEU A 56 -17.23 -8.14 20.97
CA LEU A 56 -16.95 -7.49 19.70
C LEU A 56 -17.83 -8.09 18.60
N THR A 57 -18.84 -7.34 18.17
CA THR A 57 -19.71 -7.72 17.04
C THR A 57 -19.22 -7.10 15.73
N LEU A 58 -19.53 -7.78 14.62
CA LEU A 58 -19.21 -7.30 13.28
C LEU A 58 -20.12 -6.11 12.95
N THR A 59 -19.54 -4.91 12.86
CA THR A 59 -20.31 -3.74 12.43
C THR A 59 -20.35 -3.64 10.90
N PRO A 60 -21.38 -3.01 10.32
CA PRO A 60 -21.47 -2.79 8.87
C PRO A 60 -20.24 -2.08 8.29
N GLU A 61 -19.61 -1.19 9.06
CA GLU A 61 -18.41 -0.47 8.66
C GLU A 61 -17.20 -1.42 8.54
N ILE A 62 -17.05 -2.38 9.46
CA ILE A 62 -15.99 -3.39 9.40
C ILE A 62 -16.23 -4.30 8.18
N MET A 63 -17.48 -4.72 7.95
CA MET A 63 -17.85 -5.54 6.79
C MET A 63 -17.55 -4.83 5.46
N SER A 64 -17.85 -3.54 5.36
CA SER A 64 -17.55 -2.74 4.16
C SER A 64 -16.05 -2.66 3.82
N ARG A 65 -15.18 -2.99 4.79
CA ARG A 65 -13.72 -3.05 4.65
C ARG A 65 -13.17 -4.48 4.59
N MET A 66 -14.06 -5.47 4.48
CA MET A 66 -13.68 -6.85 4.16
C MET A 66 -13.94 -7.18 2.70
N ASP A 67 -14.91 -6.55 2.02
CA ASP A 67 -15.22 -6.88 0.62
C ASP A 67 -14.20 -6.25 -0.36
N PRO A 68 -13.38 -7.08 -1.03
CA PRO A 68 -12.43 -6.58 -2.01
C PRO A 68 -13.18 -6.23 -3.29
N ASN A 69 -12.90 -5.03 -3.83
CA ASN A 69 -13.50 -4.57 -5.08
C ASN A 69 -12.42 -3.94 -5.96
N ALA A 70 -12.45 -4.23 -7.25
CA ALA A 70 -11.54 -3.67 -8.24
C ALA A 70 -11.52 -2.13 -8.24
N VAL A 71 -12.59 -1.46 -7.83
CA VAL A 71 -12.62 0.01 -7.71
C VAL A 71 -11.61 0.52 -6.68
N PHE A 72 -11.39 -0.20 -5.58
CA PHE A 72 -10.43 0.22 -4.55
C PHE A 72 -8.99 0.20 -5.05
N ILE A 73 -8.62 -0.78 -5.89
CA ILE A 73 -7.27 -0.81 -6.45
C ILE A 73 -7.02 0.37 -7.40
N LEU A 74 -8.02 0.71 -8.21
CA LEU A 74 -7.96 1.87 -9.10
C LEU A 74 -7.83 3.16 -8.30
N MET A 75 -8.62 3.32 -7.24
CA MET A 75 -8.53 4.47 -6.35
C MET A 75 -7.16 4.56 -5.67
N ALA A 76 -6.60 3.44 -5.21
CA ALA A 76 -5.27 3.39 -4.61
C ALA A 76 -4.17 3.82 -5.60
N VAL A 77 -4.27 3.40 -6.87
CA VAL A 77 -3.35 3.84 -7.94
C VAL A 77 -3.46 5.34 -8.17
N LEU A 78 -4.67 5.88 -8.31
CA LEU A 78 -4.88 7.32 -8.50
C LEU A 78 -4.37 8.13 -7.30
N LEU A 79 -4.55 7.59 -6.08
CA LEU A 79 -4.10 8.22 -4.85
C LEU A 79 -2.57 8.25 -4.74
N GLY A 80 -1.90 7.15 -5.09
CA GLY A 80 -0.44 7.07 -5.12
C GLY A 80 0.16 8.03 -6.15
N PHE A 81 -0.50 8.17 -7.30
CA PHE A 81 -0.14 9.12 -8.34
C PHE A 81 -0.30 10.57 -7.88
N ALA A 82 -1.46 10.92 -7.34
CA ALA A 82 -1.74 12.26 -6.83
C ALA A 82 -0.78 12.66 -5.70
N THR A 83 -0.45 11.72 -4.81
CA THR A 83 0.50 11.93 -3.70
C THR A 83 1.89 12.30 -4.23
N MET A 84 2.37 11.62 -5.27
CA MET A 84 3.67 11.93 -5.88
C MET A 84 3.73 13.33 -6.46
N ILE A 85 2.68 13.73 -7.19
CA ILE A 85 2.59 15.06 -7.78
C ILE A 85 2.54 16.11 -6.68
N ALA A 86 1.66 15.92 -5.69
CA ALA A 86 1.52 16.82 -4.55
C ALA A 86 2.86 17.06 -3.86
N LEU A 87 3.63 15.98 -3.62
CA LEU A 87 4.92 16.10 -2.95
C LEU A 87 5.98 16.79 -3.84
N SER A 88 5.92 16.58 -5.15
CA SER A 88 6.80 17.29 -6.10
C SER A 88 6.47 18.78 -6.23
N GLU A 89 5.22 19.17 -6.01
CA GLU A 89 4.77 20.57 -6.02
C GLU A 89 4.97 21.28 -4.66
N GLY A 90 5.53 20.58 -3.67
CA GLY A 90 5.77 21.13 -2.34
C GLY A 90 4.50 21.27 -1.48
N ILE A 91 3.43 20.54 -1.82
CA ILE A 91 2.24 20.44 -0.97
C ILE A 91 2.64 19.79 0.36
N PRO A 92 2.15 20.31 1.51
CA PRO A 92 2.51 19.75 2.81
C PRO A 92 2.30 18.24 2.88
N GLU A 93 3.35 17.52 3.28
CA GLU A 93 3.34 16.05 3.47
C GLU A 93 2.18 15.57 4.36
N GLY A 94 1.67 16.43 5.25
CA GLY A 94 0.51 16.14 6.07
C GLY A 94 -0.75 15.86 5.26
N ILE A 95 -0.99 16.59 4.17
CA ILE A 95 -2.20 16.44 3.34
C ILE A 95 -2.13 15.14 2.55
N ALA A 96 -1.00 14.90 1.88
CA ALA A 96 -0.76 13.65 1.16
C ALA A 96 -0.74 12.44 2.10
N GLY A 97 -0.16 12.60 3.29
CA GLY A 97 -0.11 11.58 4.34
C GLY A 97 -1.48 11.18 4.87
N VAL A 98 -2.38 12.14 5.10
CA VAL A 98 -3.77 11.86 5.50
C VAL A 98 -4.48 10.98 4.48
N ALA A 99 -4.28 11.25 3.20
CA ALA A 99 -4.95 10.52 2.14
C ALA A 99 -4.49 9.05 2.09
N ILE A 100 -3.18 8.80 2.17
CA ILE A 100 -2.60 7.45 2.25
C ILE A 100 -3.06 6.73 3.52
N ALA A 101 -3.01 7.41 4.68
CA ALA A 101 -3.43 6.83 5.94
C ALA A 101 -4.91 6.42 5.91
N ALA A 102 -5.79 7.26 5.35
CA ALA A 102 -7.22 6.96 5.22
C ALA A 102 -7.50 5.78 4.29
N ALA A 103 -6.69 5.58 3.25
CA ALA A 103 -6.85 4.45 2.33
C ALA A 103 -6.32 3.13 2.91
N LEU A 104 -5.22 3.16 3.66
CA LEU A 104 -4.46 1.96 4.03
C LEU A 104 -4.64 1.52 5.49
N LEU A 105 -4.77 2.45 6.43
CA LEU A 105 -4.90 2.14 7.86
C LEU A 105 -6.19 1.35 8.16
N PRO A 106 -7.39 1.77 7.69
CA PRO A 106 -8.62 1.03 7.99
C PRO A 106 -8.62 -0.44 7.53
N PRO A 107 -8.30 -0.79 6.26
CA PRO A 107 -8.31 -2.19 5.85
C PRO A 107 -7.24 -3.01 6.57
N ALA A 108 -6.08 -2.41 6.93
CA ALA A 108 -5.04 -3.11 7.67
C ALA A 108 -5.46 -3.43 9.11
N VAL A 109 -6.13 -2.49 9.77
CA VAL A 109 -6.71 -2.73 11.09
C VAL A 109 -7.82 -3.79 11.02
N VAL A 110 -8.72 -3.70 10.03
CA VAL A 110 -9.78 -4.69 9.81
C VAL A 110 -9.23 -6.08 9.52
N THR A 111 -8.08 -6.16 8.85
CA THR A 111 -7.34 -7.43 8.68
C THR A 111 -6.87 -8.01 10.00
N GLY A 112 -6.35 -7.18 10.91
CA GLY A 112 -5.99 -7.64 12.26
C GLY A 112 -7.21 -8.11 13.06
N ILE A 113 -8.31 -7.35 13.00
CA ILE A 113 -9.58 -7.70 13.66
C ILE A 113 -10.11 -9.05 13.12
N SER A 114 -10.15 -9.24 11.80
CA SER A 114 -10.67 -10.47 11.19
C SER A 114 -9.77 -11.67 11.48
N LEU A 115 -8.44 -11.50 11.53
CA LEU A 115 -7.53 -12.57 11.97
C LEU A 115 -7.79 -13.02 13.41
N ALA A 116 -8.17 -12.11 14.30
CA ALA A 116 -8.42 -12.42 15.70
C ALA A 116 -9.82 -13.00 15.96
N LEU A 117 -10.84 -12.53 15.25
CA LEU A 117 -12.24 -12.76 15.59
C LEU A 117 -13.05 -13.48 14.50
N PHE A 118 -12.71 -13.28 13.22
CA PHE A 118 -13.53 -13.70 12.08
C PHE A 118 -12.66 -14.27 10.96
N PRO A 119 -12.08 -15.47 11.15
CA PRO A 119 -11.09 -16.03 10.22
C PRO A 119 -11.64 -16.24 8.80
N GLU A 120 -12.95 -16.44 8.66
CA GLU A 120 -13.62 -16.58 7.36
C GLU A 120 -13.48 -15.31 6.48
N GLY A 121 -13.49 -14.12 7.11
CA GLY A 121 -13.31 -12.83 6.42
C GLY A 121 -11.85 -12.37 6.32
N ALA A 122 -10.91 -13.07 6.97
CA ALA A 122 -9.52 -12.64 7.05
C ALA A 122 -8.84 -12.58 5.69
N VAL A 123 -9.07 -13.59 4.85
CA VAL A 123 -8.50 -13.64 3.49
C VAL A 123 -8.96 -12.45 2.65
N LYS A 124 -10.25 -12.10 2.73
CA LYS A 124 -10.83 -10.98 1.98
C LYS A 124 -10.23 -9.64 2.41
N ALA A 125 -10.10 -9.42 3.73
CA ALA A 125 -9.46 -8.22 4.28
C ALA A 125 -7.96 -8.12 3.89
N ILE A 126 -7.22 -9.24 3.94
CA ILE A 126 -5.81 -9.31 3.49
C ILE A 126 -5.71 -8.94 2.01
N VAL A 127 -6.59 -9.47 1.15
CA VAL A 127 -6.57 -9.13 -0.28
C VAL A 127 -6.82 -7.63 -0.47
N LEU A 128 -7.79 -7.04 0.23
CA LEU A 128 -8.06 -5.60 0.13
C LEU A 128 -6.89 -4.74 0.62
N THR A 129 -6.19 -5.14 1.70
CA THR A 129 -5.00 -4.41 2.17
C THR A 129 -3.87 -4.46 1.15
N LEU A 130 -3.60 -5.65 0.60
CA LEU A 130 -2.58 -5.82 -0.43
C LEU A 130 -2.92 -5.00 -1.67
N GLN A 131 -4.17 -5.01 -2.13
CA GLN A 131 -4.63 -4.17 -3.23
C GLN A 131 -4.34 -2.69 -2.98
N ASN A 132 -4.63 -2.18 -1.78
CA ASN A 132 -4.34 -0.77 -1.45
C ASN A 132 -2.84 -0.48 -1.42
N VAL A 133 -2.02 -1.33 -0.77
CA VAL A 133 -0.56 -1.17 -0.69
C VAL A 133 0.05 -1.16 -2.09
N ILE A 134 -0.28 -2.16 -2.90
CA ILE A 134 0.29 -2.35 -4.25
C ILE A 134 -0.22 -1.28 -5.20
N GLY A 135 -1.50 -0.91 -5.09
CA GLY A 135 -2.10 0.19 -5.85
C GLY A 135 -1.38 1.51 -5.58
N LEU A 136 -1.17 1.86 -4.32
CA LEU A 136 -0.41 3.06 -3.92
C LEU A 136 1.01 3.06 -4.50
N ILE A 137 1.74 1.94 -4.38
CA ILE A 137 3.09 1.80 -4.94
C ILE A 137 3.08 2.00 -6.47
N ALA A 138 2.16 1.32 -7.17
CA ALA A 138 2.04 1.42 -8.62
C ALA A 138 1.71 2.85 -9.06
N GLY A 139 0.75 3.49 -8.38
CA GLY A 139 0.41 4.88 -8.57
C GLY A 139 1.60 5.82 -8.37
N SER A 140 2.37 5.60 -7.31
CA SER A 140 3.54 6.42 -7.03
C SER A 140 4.65 6.23 -8.08
N ILE A 141 4.87 5.00 -8.57
CA ILE A 141 5.82 4.77 -9.67
C ILE A 141 5.34 5.48 -10.96
N ILE A 142 4.04 5.45 -11.27
CA ILE A 142 3.48 6.20 -12.41
C ILE A 142 3.75 7.70 -12.23
N GLY A 143 3.56 8.24 -11.03
CA GLY A 143 3.80 9.65 -10.73
C GLY A 143 5.27 10.03 -10.91
N VAL A 144 6.19 9.17 -10.46
CA VAL A 144 7.63 9.34 -10.66
C VAL A 144 8.01 9.36 -12.15
N ILE A 145 7.46 8.44 -12.94
CA ILE A 145 7.69 8.38 -14.39
C ILE A 145 7.14 9.64 -15.07
N PHE A 146 5.95 10.09 -14.68
CA PHE A 146 5.31 11.29 -15.21
C PHE A 146 6.15 12.56 -14.93
N LEU A 147 6.71 12.66 -13.74
CA LEU A 147 7.59 13.75 -13.32
C LEU A 147 9.02 13.65 -13.90
N HIS A 148 9.33 12.62 -14.70
CA HIS A 148 10.64 12.38 -15.29
C HIS A 148 11.78 12.34 -14.24
N ILE A 149 11.48 11.89 -13.02
CA ILE A 149 12.47 11.75 -11.96
C ILE A 149 13.32 10.51 -12.29
N GLY A 150 14.62 10.72 -12.52
CA GLY A 150 15.54 9.66 -12.90
C GLY A 150 17.01 10.10 -12.81
N PRO A 151 17.96 9.17 -12.99
CA PRO A 151 19.38 9.46 -12.87
C PRO A 151 19.87 10.37 -14.02
N ARG A 152 20.78 11.28 -13.72
CA ARG A 152 21.33 12.26 -14.69
C ARG A 152 22.30 11.64 -15.69
N ASP A 153 22.97 10.54 -15.31
CA ASP A 153 23.93 9.86 -16.17
C ASP A 153 23.24 8.92 -17.16
N ILE A 154 23.60 9.03 -18.44
CA ILE A 154 23.00 8.26 -19.55
C ILE A 154 23.15 6.74 -19.34
N PHE A 155 24.31 6.29 -18.86
CA PHE A 155 24.54 4.87 -18.58
C PHE A 155 23.68 4.34 -17.42
N ALA A 156 23.48 5.16 -16.37
CA ALA A 156 22.60 4.82 -15.25
C ALA A 156 21.12 4.85 -15.67
N GLN A 157 20.75 5.71 -16.63
CA GLN A 157 19.40 5.81 -17.16
C GLN A 157 18.97 4.55 -17.92
N ILE A 158 19.89 3.89 -18.63
CA ILE A 158 19.61 2.62 -19.32
C ILE A 158 19.36 1.50 -18.29
N GLN A 159 20.17 1.44 -17.23
CA GLN A 159 20.02 0.43 -16.17
C GLN A 159 18.73 0.65 -15.37
N SER A 160 18.43 1.90 -14.99
CA SER A 160 17.22 2.23 -14.24
C SER A 160 15.96 1.93 -15.04
N ARG A 161 15.96 2.19 -16.36
CA ARG A 161 14.83 1.85 -17.24
C ARG A 161 14.51 0.34 -17.23
N GLN A 162 15.53 -0.52 -17.19
CA GLN A 162 15.31 -1.97 -17.07
C GLN A 162 14.75 -2.38 -15.71
N VAL A 163 15.10 -1.67 -14.64
CA VAL A 163 14.55 -1.90 -13.29
C VAL A 163 13.09 -1.46 -13.26
N ILE A 164 12.79 -0.24 -13.73
CA ILE A 164 11.41 0.28 -13.82
C ILE A 164 10.52 -0.68 -14.61
N ILE A 165 10.95 -1.11 -15.81
CA ILE A 165 10.16 -2.03 -16.64
C ILE A 165 9.90 -3.35 -15.91
N ARG A 166 10.91 -3.93 -15.25
CA ARG A 166 10.74 -5.18 -14.48
C ARG A 166 9.77 -5.01 -13.31
N VAL A 167 9.88 -3.92 -12.56
CA VAL A 167 8.99 -3.62 -11.43
C VAL A 167 7.57 -3.34 -11.90
N VAL A 168 7.39 -2.58 -12.97
CA VAL A 168 6.07 -2.30 -13.55
C VAL A 168 5.40 -3.58 -14.03
N TRP A 169 6.10 -4.45 -14.76
CA TRP A 169 5.55 -5.74 -15.18
C TRP A 169 5.19 -6.62 -13.98
N PHE A 170 6.05 -6.67 -12.97
CA PHE A 170 5.77 -7.40 -11.74
C PHE A 170 4.50 -6.88 -11.05
N LEU A 171 4.36 -5.55 -10.89
CA LEU A 171 3.18 -4.93 -10.28
C LEU A 171 1.91 -5.16 -11.09
N VAL A 172 1.96 -5.08 -12.43
CA VAL A 172 0.81 -5.36 -13.30
C VAL A 172 0.34 -6.80 -13.13
N ILE A 173 1.26 -7.77 -13.16
CA ILE A 173 0.93 -9.18 -12.95
C ILE A 173 0.33 -9.40 -11.56
N LEU A 174 0.93 -8.78 -10.54
CA LEU A 174 0.45 -8.89 -9.16
C LEU A 174 -0.93 -8.26 -8.96
N ILE A 175 -1.19 -7.11 -9.57
CA ILE A 175 -2.50 -6.45 -9.59
C ILE A 175 -3.53 -7.35 -10.27
N LEU A 176 -3.24 -7.89 -11.46
CA LEU A 176 -4.15 -8.80 -12.15
C LEU A 176 -4.46 -10.03 -11.32
N PHE A 177 -3.44 -10.62 -10.68
CA PHE A 177 -3.60 -11.76 -9.79
C PHE A 177 -4.52 -11.43 -8.60
N LEU A 178 -4.32 -10.29 -7.93
CA LEU A 178 -5.17 -9.85 -6.82
C LEU A 178 -6.60 -9.52 -7.24
N VAL A 179 -6.79 -8.99 -8.45
CA VAL A 179 -8.13 -8.73 -9.00
C VAL A 179 -8.85 -10.07 -9.27
N ILE A 180 -8.16 -11.05 -9.86
CA ILE A 180 -8.74 -12.38 -10.10
C ILE A 180 -9.14 -13.05 -8.79
N ILE A 181 -8.27 -13.01 -7.76
CA ILE A 181 -8.58 -13.53 -6.43
C ILE A 181 -9.79 -12.81 -5.83
N SER A 182 -9.87 -11.49 -5.97
CA SER A 182 -10.98 -10.68 -5.49
C SER A 182 -12.32 -11.03 -6.13
N PHE A 183 -12.32 -11.50 -7.38
CA PHE A 183 -13.55 -11.98 -8.04
C PHE A 183 -13.94 -13.40 -7.61
N LEU A 184 -13.01 -14.16 -7.03
CA LEU A 184 -13.19 -15.56 -6.67
C LEU A 184 -13.62 -15.75 -5.19
N LEU A 185 -13.41 -14.74 -4.35
CA LEU A 185 -13.75 -14.69 -2.92
C LEU A 185 -15.15 -14.09 -2.68
#